data_AF-W2N2T1-F1
#
_entry.id   AF-W2N2T1-F1
#
_cell.length_a   1.000
_cell.length_b   1.000
_cell.length_c   1.000
_cell.angle_alpha   90.00
_cell.angle_beta   90.00
_cell.angle_gamma   90.00
#
_symmetry.space_group_name_H-M   'P 1'
#
loop_
_entity.id
_entity.type
_entity.pdbx_description
1 polymer ?
#
loop_
_entity_poly.entity_id
_entity_poly.type
_entity_poly.pdbx_seq_one_letter_code
_entity_poly.pdbx_strand_id
1 'polypeptide(L)'
;MSIHGWSIEEVYETVKGFGFRGRCLTLLLATMHFFFVLAIPVLCCLRVDNLISSSWTVVFTPLWILDVIYYGSLVFLLVFSDGKLYTFCKRLLLLVVQIFIAMKLDGVVDWSLVMVLTPYFTCEVLNLLEVVLGGVLGHQMLVSDSIGASVSQTEGIETERQLLVKAVMRKTGLTLLRIIQALLIGVKVDGSLDGVTWWRVMTPVWLVAAYLFWYPIKKYINSTSTNRLLDAVFTAGVIFMLVAPFFLLADRLEGKRLSSFNIVMPWMLLMGASFLFLLCAITLAGAERVIRSGVQPTRRHTQSSPYRHDYVAVDMD
;
A
#
# COMPACT_ATOMS: atom_id res chain seq x y z
N MET A 1 10.62 14.19 -18.74
CA MET A 1 9.26 13.61 -18.65
C MET A 1 9.04 13.23 -17.18
N SER A 2 8.54 14.17 -16.39
CA SER A 2 8.46 14.04 -14.93
C SER A 2 7.23 13.23 -14.53
N ILE A 3 7.47 12.14 -13.82
CA ILE A 3 6.43 11.41 -13.11
C ILE A 3 6.18 12.21 -11.83
N HIS A 4 5.21 13.12 -11.89
CA HIS A 4 4.78 13.88 -10.72
C HIS A 4 3.89 13.02 -9.82
N GLY A 5 4.16 13.11 -8.52
CA GLY A 5 3.39 12.45 -7.49
C GLY A 5 1.94 12.90 -7.58
N TRP A 6 1.04 11.92 -7.67
CA TRP A 6 -0.39 12.17 -7.68
C TRP A 6 -0.79 12.93 -6.43
N SER A 7 -1.33 14.13 -6.62
CA SER A 7 -1.94 14.90 -5.53
C SER A 7 -3.31 14.29 -5.17
N ILE A 8 -3.76 14.47 -3.92
CA ILE A 8 -5.12 14.07 -3.50
C ILE A 8 -6.17 14.75 -4.41
N GLU A 9 -5.89 15.97 -4.88
CA GLU A 9 -6.71 16.72 -5.82
C GLU A 9 -6.87 16.01 -7.17
N GLU A 10 -5.81 15.41 -7.72
CA GLU A 10 -5.85 14.69 -9.01
C GLU A 10 -6.57 13.34 -8.90
N VAL A 11 -6.38 12.63 -7.79
CA VAL A 11 -7.19 11.44 -7.46
C VAL A 11 -8.65 11.84 -7.35
N TYR A 12 -8.93 12.93 -6.62
CA TYR A 12 -10.26 13.47 -6.45
C TYR A 12 -10.88 13.88 -7.79
N GLU A 13 -10.17 14.57 -8.68
CA GLU A 13 -10.64 14.97 -10.02
C GLU A 13 -10.83 13.78 -10.96
N THR A 14 -9.97 12.77 -10.90
CA THR A 14 -10.12 11.52 -11.67
C THR A 14 -11.34 10.73 -11.19
N VAL A 15 -11.55 10.61 -9.87
CA VAL A 15 -12.75 10.00 -9.26
C VAL A 15 -14.01 10.84 -9.53
N LYS A 16 -13.85 12.17 -9.62
CA LYS A 16 -14.88 13.08 -10.13
C LYS A 16 -15.23 12.61 -11.53
N GLY A 17 -14.30 12.56 -12.48
CA GLY A 17 -14.50 12.29 -13.91
C GLY A 17 -15.41 11.10 -14.25
N PHE A 18 -15.46 10.07 -13.41
CA PHE A 18 -16.38 8.95 -13.60
C PHE A 18 -17.85 9.35 -13.42
N GLY A 19 -18.67 9.15 -14.46
CA GLY A 19 -20.14 9.20 -14.36
C GLY A 19 -20.68 8.10 -13.41
N PHE A 20 -22.00 8.12 -13.13
CA PHE A 20 -22.65 7.17 -12.21
C PHE A 20 -22.31 5.69 -12.53
N ARG A 21 -22.35 5.31 -13.81
CA ARG A 21 -22.00 3.96 -14.28
C ARG A 21 -20.53 3.59 -14.02
N GLY A 22 -19.61 4.55 -14.21
CA GLY A 22 -18.19 4.35 -13.94
C GLY A 22 -17.91 4.15 -12.45
N ARG A 23 -18.58 4.92 -11.58
CA ARG A 23 -18.45 4.80 -10.12
C ARG A 23 -18.98 3.46 -9.60
N CYS A 24 -20.14 3.02 -10.10
CA CYS A 24 -20.69 1.71 -9.76
C CYS A 24 -19.73 0.58 -10.17
N LEU A 25 -19.15 0.67 -11.37
CA LEU A 25 -18.13 -0.29 -11.84
C LEU A 25 -16.87 -0.26 -10.96
N THR A 26 -16.36 0.91 -10.60
CA THR A 26 -15.19 1.05 -9.71
C THR A 26 -15.47 0.45 -8.33
N LEU A 27 -16.65 0.69 -7.76
CA LEU A 27 -17.07 0.11 -6.48
C LEU A 27 -17.17 -1.42 -6.56
N LEU A 28 -17.76 -1.95 -7.64
CA LEU A 28 -17.86 -3.38 -7.86
C LEU A 28 -16.46 -4.02 -7.95
N LEU A 29 -15.56 -3.42 -8.73
CA LEU A 29 -14.18 -3.90 -8.89
C LEU A 29 -13.40 -3.82 -7.57
N ALA A 30 -13.52 -2.72 -6.83
CA ALA A 30 -12.87 -2.57 -5.53
C ALA A 30 -13.38 -3.61 -4.51
N THR A 31 -14.70 -3.86 -4.52
CA THR A 31 -15.33 -4.86 -3.64
C THR A 31 -14.89 -6.28 -4.00
N MET A 32 -14.89 -6.62 -5.28
CA MET A 32 -14.35 -7.90 -5.76
C MET A 32 -12.90 -8.08 -5.34
N HIS A 33 -12.05 -7.07 -5.57
CA HIS A 33 -10.65 -7.11 -5.19
C HIS A 33 -10.47 -7.31 -3.67
N PHE A 34 -11.25 -6.59 -2.85
CA PHE A 34 -11.23 -6.75 -1.40
C PHE A 34 -11.59 -8.17 -0.97
N PHE A 35 -12.60 -8.81 -1.58
CA PHE A 35 -12.95 -10.20 -1.28
C PHE A 35 -11.82 -11.17 -1.62
N PHE A 36 -11.16 -11.01 -2.76
CA PHE A 36 -9.99 -11.85 -3.11
C PHE A 36 -8.85 -11.66 -2.11
N VAL A 37 -8.54 -10.41 -1.74
CA VAL A 37 -7.48 -10.10 -0.76
C VAL A 37 -7.82 -10.67 0.62
N LEU A 38 -9.08 -10.64 1.04
CA LEU A 38 -9.54 -11.20 2.32
C LEU A 38 -9.57 -12.74 2.31
N ALA A 39 -9.87 -13.35 1.17
CA ALA A 39 -9.89 -14.81 1.03
C ALA A 39 -8.52 -15.44 1.33
N ILE A 40 -7.42 -14.77 0.96
CA ILE A 40 -6.06 -15.26 1.16
C ILE A 40 -5.75 -15.56 2.65
N PRO A 41 -5.79 -14.58 3.58
CA PRO A 41 -5.50 -14.85 4.99
C PRO A 41 -6.52 -15.81 5.61
N VAL A 42 -7.79 -15.77 5.19
CA VAL A 42 -8.82 -16.67 5.71
C VAL A 42 -8.52 -18.13 5.36
N LEU A 43 -8.27 -18.43 4.08
CA LEU A 43 -7.94 -19.79 3.63
C LEU A 43 -6.63 -20.28 4.24
N CYS A 44 -5.61 -19.42 4.34
CA CYS A 44 -4.37 -19.74 5.05
C CYS A 44 -4.64 -20.12 6.50
N CYS A 45 -5.46 -19.35 7.23
CA CYS A 45 -5.79 -19.66 8.63
C CYS A 45 -6.53 -21.01 8.76
N LEU A 46 -7.53 -21.25 7.90
CA LEU A 46 -8.26 -22.52 7.89
C LEU A 46 -7.34 -23.71 7.61
N ARG A 47 -6.38 -23.54 6.69
CA ARG A 47 -5.44 -24.61 6.33
C ARG A 47 -4.45 -24.90 7.44
N VAL A 48 -3.82 -23.85 7.99
CA VAL A 48 -2.85 -23.99 9.10
C VAL A 48 -3.50 -24.61 10.34
N ASP A 49 -4.76 -24.27 10.61
CA ASP A 49 -5.52 -24.84 11.73
C ASP A 49 -6.11 -26.23 11.43
N ASN A 50 -5.76 -26.83 10.27
CA ASN A 50 -6.24 -28.14 9.79
C ASN A 50 -7.77 -28.27 9.70
N LEU A 51 -8.48 -27.16 9.51
CA LEU A 51 -9.94 -27.15 9.30
C LEU A 51 -10.32 -27.54 7.86
N ILE A 52 -9.38 -27.38 6.93
CA ILE A 52 -9.49 -27.85 5.55
C ILE A 52 -8.28 -28.74 5.19
N SER A 53 -8.51 -29.77 4.38
CA SER A 53 -7.48 -30.73 3.94
C SER A 53 -6.92 -30.44 2.54
N SER A 54 -7.36 -29.36 1.89
CA SER A 54 -6.96 -28.98 0.54
C SER A 54 -5.45 -28.72 0.40
N SER A 55 -4.90 -28.85 -0.80
CA SER A 55 -3.50 -28.47 -1.06
C SER A 55 -3.30 -26.95 -0.92
N TRP A 56 -2.07 -26.55 -0.62
CA TRP A 56 -1.66 -25.14 -0.56
C TRP A 56 -1.80 -24.43 -1.90
N THR A 57 -1.68 -25.17 -3.00
CA THR A 57 -2.05 -24.71 -4.34
C THR A 57 -3.49 -24.18 -4.41
N VAL A 58 -4.47 -24.89 -3.82
CA VAL A 58 -5.87 -24.43 -3.76
C VAL A 58 -6.00 -23.21 -2.84
N VAL A 59 -5.29 -23.21 -1.71
CA VAL A 59 -5.29 -22.08 -0.75
C VAL A 59 -4.76 -20.79 -1.39
N PHE A 60 -3.75 -20.87 -2.25
CA PHE A 60 -3.19 -19.70 -2.95
C PHE A 60 -3.93 -19.32 -4.24
N THR A 61 -4.95 -20.07 -4.67
CA THR A 61 -5.67 -19.79 -5.91
C THR A 61 -6.26 -18.36 -5.97
N PRO A 62 -6.85 -17.79 -4.90
CA PRO A 62 -7.32 -16.39 -4.94
C PRO A 62 -6.18 -15.38 -5.18
N LEU A 63 -5.00 -15.62 -4.63
CA LEU A 63 -3.81 -14.79 -4.87
C LEU A 63 -3.36 -14.91 -6.32
N TRP A 64 -3.31 -16.11 -6.87
CA TRP A 64 -2.90 -16.33 -8.26
C TRP A 64 -3.88 -15.74 -9.28
N ILE A 65 -5.18 -15.70 -8.98
CA ILE A 65 -6.16 -14.98 -9.80
C ILE A 65 -5.83 -13.47 -9.83
N LEU A 66 -5.51 -12.88 -8.68
CA LEU A 66 -5.09 -11.48 -8.61
C LEU A 66 -3.77 -11.25 -9.37
N ASP A 67 -2.82 -12.17 -9.24
CA ASP A 67 -1.56 -12.12 -9.94
C ASP A 67 -1.74 -12.20 -11.46
N VAL A 68 -2.62 -13.06 -11.97
CA VAL A 68 -2.92 -13.13 -13.42
C VAL A 68 -3.42 -11.78 -13.94
N ILE A 69 -4.32 -11.12 -13.21
CA ILE A 69 -4.80 -9.78 -13.58
C ILE A 69 -3.64 -8.77 -13.54
N TYR A 70 -2.85 -8.81 -12.47
CA TYR A 70 -1.73 -7.91 -12.26
C TYR A 70 -0.63 -8.07 -13.32
N TYR A 71 -0.11 -9.27 -13.51
CA TYR A 71 0.91 -9.57 -14.52
C TYR A 71 0.38 -9.41 -15.93
N GLY A 72 -0.89 -9.73 -16.21
CA GLY A 72 -1.52 -9.46 -17.50
C GLY A 72 -1.48 -7.97 -17.85
N SER A 73 -1.80 -7.10 -16.89
CA SER A 73 -1.67 -5.64 -17.08
C SER A 73 -0.21 -5.20 -17.27
N LEU A 74 0.74 -5.90 -16.64
CA LEU A 74 2.17 -5.57 -16.75
C LEU A 74 2.78 -6.03 -18.07
N VAL A 75 2.33 -7.16 -18.62
CA VAL A 75 2.66 -7.62 -19.97
C VAL A 75 2.15 -6.62 -21.00
N PHE A 76 0.91 -6.14 -20.85
CA PHE A 76 0.39 -5.07 -21.69
C PHE A 76 1.31 -3.84 -21.64
N LEU A 77 1.67 -3.37 -20.45
CA LEU A 77 2.61 -2.24 -20.31
C LEU A 77 4.00 -2.51 -20.90
N LEU A 78 4.48 -3.76 -20.88
CA LEU A 78 5.77 -4.14 -21.46
C LEU A 78 5.74 -4.12 -22.99
N VAL A 79 4.64 -4.56 -23.60
CA VAL A 79 4.47 -4.55 -25.06
C VAL A 79 4.37 -3.11 -25.60
N PHE A 80 3.74 -2.21 -24.86
CA PHE A 80 3.45 -0.85 -25.32
C PHE A 80 4.39 0.24 -24.79
N SER A 81 5.45 -0.11 -24.04
CA SER A 81 6.38 0.87 -23.46
C SER A 81 7.81 0.34 -23.41
N ASP A 82 8.72 1.06 -24.05
CA ASP A 82 10.14 0.74 -24.03
C ASP A 82 10.73 0.78 -22.61
N GLY A 83 11.68 -0.12 -22.33
CA GLY A 83 12.51 -0.07 -21.12
C GLY A 83 11.94 -0.71 -19.85
N LYS A 84 10.88 -1.52 -19.91
CA LYS A 84 10.21 -2.12 -18.72
C LYS A 84 10.51 -3.61 -18.46
N LEU A 85 11.34 -4.26 -19.28
CA LEU A 85 11.65 -5.69 -19.14
C LEU A 85 12.25 -6.02 -17.77
N TYR A 86 13.19 -5.21 -17.29
CA TYR A 86 13.81 -5.41 -15.98
C TYR A 86 12.76 -5.41 -14.83
N THR A 87 11.84 -4.45 -14.84
CA THR A 87 10.76 -4.38 -13.83
C THR A 87 9.83 -5.59 -13.93
N PHE A 88 9.52 -6.05 -15.14
CA PHE A 88 8.72 -7.25 -15.35
C PHE A 88 9.41 -8.50 -14.79
N CYS A 89 10.67 -8.76 -15.18
CA CYS A 89 11.45 -9.90 -14.70
C CYS A 89 11.58 -9.91 -13.18
N LYS A 90 11.87 -8.75 -12.57
CA LYS A 90 11.97 -8.62 -11.11
C LYS A 90 10.64 -8.94 -10.41
N ARG A 91 9.51 -8.55 -10.99
CA ARG A 91 8.19 -8.89 -10.41
C ARG A 91 7.89 -10.38 -10.60
N LEU A 92 8.23 -10.96 -11.74
CA LEU A 92 8.04 -12.39 -12.01
C LEU A 92 8.75 -13.27 -10.97
N LEU A 93 9.92 -12.86 -10.47
CA LEU A 93 10.59 -13.56 -9.36
C LEU A 93 9.71 -13.69 -8.11
N LEU A 94 8.84 -12.70 -7.80
CA LEU A 94 7.92 -12.80 -6.66
C LEU A 94 6.82 -13.86 -6.90
N LEU A 95 6.35 -14.03 -8.14
CA LEU A 95 5.44 -15.12 -8.49
C LEU A 95 6.14 -16.49 -8.32
N VAL A 96 7.41 -16.59 -8.75
CA VAL A 96 8.21 -17.81 -8.57
C VAL A 96 8.34 -18.17 -7.09
N VAL A 97 8.53 -17.18 -6.20
CA VAL A 97 8.55 -17.41 -4.73
C VAL A 97 7.25 -18.02 -4.25
N GLN A 98 6.09 -17.49 -4.68
CA GLN A 98 4.80 -18.03 -4.26
C GLN A 98 4.62 -19.49 -4.67
N ILE A 99 5.02 -19.83 -5.91
CA ILE A 99 4.97 -21.20 -6.43
C ILE A 99 5.89 -22.11 -5.61
N PHE A 100 7.13 -21.70 -5.36
CA PHE A 100 8.07 -22.51 -4.56
C PHE A 100 7.60 -22.70 -3.12
N ILE A 101 7.01 -21.67 -2.49
CA ILE A 101 6.40 -21.79 -1.16
C ILE A 101 5.25 -22.79 -1.19
N ALA A 102 4.34 -22.70 -2.17
CA ALA A 102 3.23 -23.64 -2.30
C ALA A 102 3.72 -25.09 -2.45
N MET A 103 4.68 -25.32 -3.35
CA MET A 103 5.28 -26.64 -3.59
C MET A 103 5.97 -27.18 -2.33
N LYS A 104 6.69 -26.32 -1.59
CA LYS A 104 7.37 -26.71 -0.34
C LYS A 104 6.35 -27.07 0.75
N LEU A 105 5.30 -26.27 0.90
CA LEU A 105 4.24 -26.52 1.88
C LEU A 105 3.38 -27.74 1.54
N ASP A 106 3.20 -28.07 0.26
CA ASP A 106 2.55 -29.29 -0.22
C ASP A 106 3.48 -30.53 -0.14
N GLY A 107 4.74 -30.37 0.26
CA GLY A 107 5.72 -31.46 0.36
C GLY A 107 6.19 -32.01 -1.00
N VAL A 108 5.95 -31.27 -2.09
CA VAL A 108 6.37 -31.65 -3.45
C VAL A 108 7.88 -31.49 -3.64
N VAL A 109 8.49 -30.54 -2.92
CA VAL A 109 9.94 -30.30 -2.93
C VAL A 109 10.52 -30.40 -1.52
N ASP A 110 11.68 -31.03 -1.41
CA ASP A 110 12.41 -31.26 -0.16
C ASP A 110 13.44 -30.17 0.17
N TRP A 111 13.62 -29.19 -0.72
CA TRP A 111 14.59 -28.09 -0.59
C TRP A 111 14.50 -27.34 0.73
N SER A 112 15.63 -26.80 1.20
CA SER A 112 15.66 -25.91 2.37
C SER A 112 14.80 -24.66 2.13
N LEU A 113 14.22 -24.09 3.18
CA LEU A 113 13.41 -22.87 3.07
C LEU A 113 14.25 -21.70 2.55
N VAL A 114 15.54 -21.64 2.91
CA VAL A 114 16.47 -20.65 2.35
C VAL A 114 16.58 -20.78 0.83
N MET A 115 16.68 -22.01 0.30
CA MET A 115 16.74 -22.26 -1.14
C MET A 115 15.43 -21.88 -1.84
N VAL A 116 14.28 -22.20 -1.23
CA VAL A 116 12.94 -21.78 -1.70
C VAL A 116 12.82 -20.26 -1.80
N LEU A 117 13.45 -19.52 -0.88
CA LEU A 117 13.45 -18.05 -0.86
C LEU A 117 14.54 -17.40 -1.74
N THR A 118 15.32 -18.15 -2.51
CA THR A 118 16.36 -17.59 -3.42
C THR A 118 15.84 -16.50 -4.36
N PRO A 119 14.68 -16.64 -5.03
CA PRO A 119 14.18 -15.58 -5.90
C PRO A 119 13.75 -14.33 -5.10
N TYR A 120 13.29 -14.51 -3.86
CA TYR A 120 13.00 -13.40 -2.94
C TYR A 120 14.28 -12.64 -2.59
N PHE A 121 15.35 -13.34 -2.19
CA PHE A 121 16.64 -12.70 -1.90
C PHE A 121 17.22 -11.97 -3.12
N THR A 122 17.07 -12.55 -4.31
CA THR A 122 17.47 -11.90 -5.57
C THR A 122 16.72 -10.58 -5.77
N CYS A 123 15.41 -10.55 -5.58
CA CYS A 123 14.61 -9.32 -5.62
C CYS A 123 15.08 -8.27 -4.61
N GLU A 124 15.39 -8.70 -3.39
CA GLU A 124 15.86 -7.82 -2.32
C GLU A 124 17.23 -7.21 -2.62
N VAL A 125 18.17 -8.00 -3.15
CA VAL A 125 19.48 -7.50 -3.58
C VAL A 125 19.35 -6.51 -4.73
N LEU A 126 18.49 -6.80 -5.71
CA LEU A 126 18.18 -5.86 -6.80
C LEU A 126 17.54 -4.56 -6.29
N ASN A 127 16.63 -4.64 -5.31
CA ASN A 127 16.07 -3.46 -4.65
C ASN A 127 17.15 -2.63 -3.94
N LEU A 128 18.09 -3.28 -3.24
CA LEU A 128 19.21 -2.60 -2.59
C LEU A 128 20.09 -1.88 -3.61
N LEU A 129 20.43 -2.57 -4.71
CA LEU A 129 21.23 -1.99 -5.78
C LEU A 129 20.57 -0.74 -6.38
N GLU A 130 19.27 -0.79 -6.67
CA GLU A 130 18.51 0.38 -7.15
C GLU A 130 18.56 1.56 -6.18
N VAL A 131 18.46 1.29 -4.89
CA VAL A 131 18.49 2.33 -3.85
C VAL A 131 19.86 2.98 -3.78
N VAL A 132 20.92 2.18 -3.82
CA VAL A 132 22.30 2.69 -3.80
C VAL A 132 22.60 3.45 -5.08
N LEU A 133 22.27 2.90 -6.25
CA LEU A 133 22.48 3.56 -7.54
C LEU A 133 21.70 4.89 -7.62
N GLY A 134 20.43 4.89 -7.24
CA GLY A 134 19.63 6.12 -7.19
C GLY A 134 20.20 7.16 -6.21
N GLY A 135 20.75 6.70 -5.08
CA GLY A 135 21.45 7.55 -4.12
C GLY A 135 22.74 8.16 -4.67
N VAL A 136 23.58 7.35 -5.32
CA VAL A 136 24.85 7.79 -5.92
C VAL A 136 24.60 8.77 -7.07
N LEU A 137 23.70 8.43 -8.00
CA LEU A 137 23.35 9.30 -9.12
C LEU A 137 22.72 10.61 -8.63
N GLY A 138 21.78 10.55 -7.68
CA GLY A 138 21.20 11.75 -7.09
C GLY A 138 22.22 12.62 -6.37
N HIS A 139 23.19 12.01 -5.67
CA HIS A 139 24.27 12.74 -5.02
C HIS A 139 25.18 13.43 -6.05
N GLN A 140 25.54 12.75 -7.14
CA GLN A 140 26.36 13.32 -8.21
C GLN A 140 25.66 14.50 -8.90
N MET A 141 24.35 14.40 -9.15
CA MET A 141 23.55 15.48 -9.72
C MET A 141 23.56 16.72 -8.80
N LEU A 142 23.28 16.53 -7.51
CA LEU A 142 23.28 17.64 -6.54
C LEU A 142 24.67 18.29 -6.38
N VAL A 143 25.74 17.49 -6.44
CA VAL A 143 27.11 18.03 -6.43
C VAL A 143 27.35 18.86 -7.70
N SER A 144 26.94 18.36 -8.87
CA SER A 144 27.07 19.11 -10.12
C SER A 144 26.32 20.44 -10.08
N ASP A 145 25.09 20.45 -9.56
CA ASP A 145 24.26 21.66 -9.47
C ASP A 145 24.83 22.70 -8.49
N SER A 146 25.64 22.27 -7.50
CA SER A 146 26.30 23.19 -6.57
C SER A 146 27.47 23.96 -7.21
N ILE A 147 28.06 23.44 -8.29
CA ILE A 147 29.21 24.05 -8.98
C ILE A 147 28.68 25.17 -9.90
N GLY A 148 28.44 26.35 -9.32
CA GLY A 148 27.89 27.51 -10.02
C GLY A 148 26.66 28.14 -9.35
N ALA A 149 26.19 27.55 -8.24
CA ALA A 149 25.09 28.07 -7.45
C ALA A 149 25.50 29.29 -6.60
N SER A 150 24.55 30.20 -6.36
CA SER A 150 24.73 31.30 -5.39
C SER A 150 24.72 30.77 -3.95
N VAL A 151 25.26 31.53 -2.98
CA VAL A 151 25.43 31.08 -1.57
C VAL A 151 24.13 30.53 -0.97
N SER A 152 22.99 31.20 -1.18
CA SER A 152 21.69 30.74 -0.68
C SER A 152 21.19 29.45 -1.36
N GLN A 153 21.49 29.28 -2.66
CA GLN A 153 21.17 28.05 -3.39
C GLN A 153 22.07 26.88 -2.94
N THR A 154 23.34 27.14 -2.67
CA THR A 154 24.29 26.14 -2.17
C THR A 154 23.87 25.58 -0.81
N GLU A 155 23.38 26.43 0.11
CA GLU A 155 22.81 25.98 1.38
C GLU A 155 21.59 25.07 1.18
N GLY A 156 20.68 25.44 0.27
CA GLY A 156 19.53 24.60 -0.09
C GLY A 156 19.96 23.23 -0.61
N ILE A 157 20.89 23.19 -1.57
CA ILE A 157 21.41 21.95 -2.16
C ILE A 157 22.10 21.06 -1.12
N GLU A 158 22.84 21.64 -0.17
CA GLU A 158 23.46 20.88 0.93
C GLU A 158 22.40 20.20 1.82
N THR A 159 21.31 20.91 2.14
CA THR A 159 20.22 20.31 2.93
C THR A 159 19.53 19.16 2.19
N GLU A 160 19.26 19.32 0.88
CA GLU A 160 18.69 18.25 0.05
C GLU A 160 19.61 17.03 -0.01
N ARG A 161 20.92 17.26 -0.11
CA ARG A 161 21.93 16.21 -0.10
C ARG A 161 21.92 15.42 1.21
N GLN A 162 21.84 16.09 2.36
CA GLN A 162 21.75 15.43 3.66
C GLN A 162 20.46 14.62 3.81
N LEU A 163 19.34 15.14 3.31
CA LEU A 163 18.06 14.43 3.29
C LEU A 163 18.12 13.18 2.39
N LEU A 164 18.76 13.28 1.22
CA LEU A 164 18.98 12.16 0.30
C LEU A 164 19.80 11.05 0.97
N VAL A 165 20.96 11.39 1.53
CA VAL A 165 21.84 10.42 2.22
C VAL A 165 21.09 9.75 3.36
N LYS A 166 20.35 10.52 4.18
CA LYS A 166 19.53 9.97 5.26
C LYS A 166 18.43 9.03 4.76
N ALA A 167 17.78 9.36 3.64
CA ALA A 167 16.75 8.54 3.03
C ALA A 167 17.32 7.21 2.51
N VAL A 168 18.47 7.27 1.80
CA VAL A 168 19.18 6.09 1.26
C VAL A 168 19.67 5.19 2.39
N MET A 169 20.34 5.75 3.41
CA MET A 169 20.82 4.99 4.57
C MET A 169 19.67 4.31 5.31
N ARG A 170 18.57 5.02 5.54
CA ARG A 170 17.38 4.46 6.17
C ARG A 170 16.79 3.31 5.35
N LYS A 171 16.58 3.51 4.05
CA LYS A 171 15.98 2.50 3.18
C LYS A 171 16.88 1.25 3.07
N THR A 172 18.19 1.46 2.98
CA THR A 172 19.19 0.37 2.98
C THR A 172 19.14 -0.41 4.28
N GLY A 173 19.20 0.26 5.43
CA GLY A 173 19.16 -0.40 6.74
C GLY A 173 17.89 -1.22 6.97
N LEU A 174 16.71 -0.67 6.64
CA LEU A 174 15.44 -1.39 6.76
C LEU A 174 15.36 -2.60 5.81
N THR A 175 15.93 -2.49 4.62
CA THR A 175 15.96 -3.60 3.65
C THR A 175 16.90 -4.71 4.11
N LEU A 176 18.07 -4.36 4.66
CA LEU A 176 19.00 -5.34 5.25
C LEU A 176 18.36 -6.07 6.43
N LEU A 177 17.66 -5.36 7.32
CA LEU A 177 16.92 -6.00 8.42
C LEU A 177 15.89 -7.01 7.90
N ARG A 178 15.19 -6.68 6.81
CA ARG A 178 14.22 -7.58 6.17
C ARG A 178 14.88 -8.85 5.57
N ILE A 179 16.02 -8.69 4.88
CA ILE A 179 16.80 -9.84 4.36
C ILE A 179 17.26 -10.73 5.51
N ILE A 180 17.84 -10.14 6.56
CA ILE A 180 18.29 -10.86 7.74
C ILE A 180 17.12 -11.60 8.40
N GLN A 181 15.95 -10.97 8.51
CA GLN A 181 14.76 -11.61 9.07
C GLN A 181 14.35 -12.86 8.27
N ALA A 182 14.27 -12.75 6.93
CA ALA A 182 13.91 -13.87 6.08
C ALA A 182 14.93 -15.00 6.15
N LEU A 183 16.22 -14.67 6.22
CA LEU A 183 17.29 -15.65 6.40
C LEU A 183 17.19 -16.37 7.75
N LEU A 184 17.02 -15.63 8.85
CA LEU A 184 16.88 -16.22 10.19
C LEU A 184 15.65 -17.13 10.28
N ILE A 185 14.53 -16.75 9.68
CA ILE A 185 13.33 -17.61 9.59
C ILE A 185 13.64 -18.86 8.78
N GLY A 186 14.26 -18.72 7.60
CA GLY A 186 14.68 -19.85 6.75
C GLY A 186 15.50 -20.87 7.52
N VAL A 187 16.62 -20.42 8.07
CA VAL A 187 17.57 -21.26 8.81
C VAL A 187 16.94 -21.87 10.07
N LYS A 188 16.02 -21.16 10.74
CA LYS A 188 15.28 -21.71 11.90
C LYS A 188 14.29 -22.80 11.51
N VAL A 189 13.53 -22.60 10.43
CA VAL A 189 12.59 -23.61 9.92
C VAL A 189 13.33 -24.84 9.42
N ASP A 190 14.53 -24.67 8.87
CA ASP A 190 15.40 -25.75 8.41
C ASP A 190 16.10 -26.52 9.56
N GLY A 191 15.77 -26.22 10.84
CA GLY A 191 16.28 -26.93 12.02
C GLY A 191 17.70 -26.55 12.46
N SER A 192 18.36 -25.62 11.76
CA SER A 192 19.74 -25.22 12.07
C SER A 192 19.87 -24.31 13.31
N LEU A 193 18.75 -23.81 13.85
CA LEU A 193 18.69 -22.91 15.01
C LEU A 193 17.78 -23.43 16.13
N ASP A 194 17.71 -24.75 16.35
CA ASP A 194 16.76 -25.36 17.29
C ASP A 194 16.84 -24.81 18.73
N GLY A 195 18.03 -24.51 19.24
CA GLY A 195 18.22 -23.92 20.57
C GLY A 195 17.84 -22.44 20.72
N VAL A 196 17.43 -21.77 19.63
CA VAL A 196 17.09 -20.34 19.62
C VAL A 196 15.57 -20.15 19.66
N THR A 197 15.08 -19.33 20.60
CA THR A 197 13.65 -19.00 20.71
C THR A 197 13.15 -18.16 19.54
N TRP A 198 11.86 -18.24 19.22
CA TRP A 198 11.28 -17.47 18.11
C TRP A 198 11.34 -15.96 18.36
N TRP A 199 11.26 -15.54 19.62
CA TRP A 199 11.50 -14.16 20.03
C TRP A 199 12.85 -13.63 19.59
N ARG A 200 13.91 -14.44 19.67
CA ARG A 200 15.25 -14.02 19.22
C ARG A 200 15.37 -14.03 17.70
N VAL A 201 14.78 -15.01 17.02
CA VAL A 201 14.72 -15.06 15.54
C VAL A 201 14.01 -13.83 14.95
N MET A 202 13.03 -13.27 15.67
CA MET A 202 12.29 -12.07 15.26
C MET A 202 12.98 -10.74 15.64
N THR A 203 14.24 -10.76 16.08
CA THR A 203 14.97 -9.55 16.50
C THR A 203 15.00 -8.43 15.44
N PRO A 204 15.25 -8.72 14.14
CA PRO A 204 15.17 -7.69 13.11
C PRO A 204 13.78 -7.02 13.04
N VAL A 205 12.70 -7.78 13.20
CA VAL A 205 11.33 -7.23 13.25
C VAL A 205 11.14 -6.33 14.46
N TRP A 206 11.70 -6.66 15.63
CA TRP A 206 11.61 -5.80 16.81
C TRP A 206 12.34 -4.46 16.62
N LEU A 207 13.46 -4.45 15.90
CA LEU A 207 14.14 -3.21 15.52
C LEU A 207 13.30 -2.34 14.59
N VAL A 208 12.62 -2.96 13.60
CA VAL A 208 11.68 -2.25 12.72
C VAL A 208 10.48 -1.74 13.51
N ALA A 209 9.92 -2.54 14.41
CA ALA A 209 8.81 -2.13 15.27
C ALA A 209 9.20 -0.92 16.15
N ALA A 210 10.36 -0.97 16.81
CA ALA A 210 10.86 0.15 17.61
C ALA A 210 11.03 1.41 16.76
N TYR A 211 11.56 1.28 15.55
CA TYR A 211 11.66 2.38 14.59
C TYR A 211 10.29 2.96 14.20
N LEU A 212 9.27 2.11 13.98
CA LEU A 212 7.92 2.56 13.68
C LEU A 212 7.29 3.30 14.86
N PHE A 213 7.40 2.76 16.08
CA PHE A 213 6.87 3.41 17.29
C PHE A 213 7.56 4.73 17.63
N TRP A 214 8.77 4.97 17.13
CA TRP A 214 9.41 6.29 17.22
C TRP A 214 8.69 7.37 16.40
N TYR A 215 8.02 7.00 15.30
CA TYR A 215 7.34 7.95 14.42
C TYR A 215 6.22 8.76 15.10
N PRO A 216 5.24 8.17 15.81
CA PRO A 216 4.20 8.92 16.49
C PRO A 216 4.77 9.84 17.59
N ILE A 217 5.83 9.41 18.28
CA ILE A 217 6.52 10.24 19.29
C ILE A 217 7.13 11.48 18.63
N LYS A 218 7.91 11.28 17.57
CA LYS A 218 8.51 12.37 16.81
C LYS A 218 7.44 13.31 16.23
N LYS A 219 6.36 12.73 15.71
CA LYS A 219 5.22 13.47 15.15
C LYS A 219 4.55 14.33 16.22
N TYR A 220 4.35 13.80 17.43
CA TYR A 220 3.79 14.54 18.55
C TYR A 220 4.67 15.73 18.96
N ILE A 221 5.98 15.52 19.07
CA ILE A 221 6.95 16.56 19.48
C ILE A 221 7.00 17.69 18.45
N ASN A 222 6.99 17.36 17.15
CA ASN A 222 7.19 18.34 16.08
C ASN A 222 5.90 18.93 15.51
N SER A 223 4.72 18.44 15.92
CA SER A 223 3.46 18.87 15.33
C SER A 223 3.00 20.23 15.86
N THR A 224 2.67 21.12 14.93
CA THR A 224 2.04 22.42 15.19
C THR A 224 0.51 22.35 15.15
N SER A 225 -0.07 21.17 14.91
CA SER A 225 -1.53 21.00 14.83
C SER A 225 -2.19 21.12 16.21
N THR A 226 -3.40 21.69 16.24
CA THR A 226 -4.23 21.79 17.46
C THR A 226 -4.51 20.42 18.08
N ASN A 227 -4.69 19.38 17.24
CA ASN A 227 -5.03 18.02 17.66
C ASN A 227 -3.82 17.05 17.63
N ARG A 228 -2.62 17.55 17.95
CA ARG A 228 -1.37 16.76 17.88
C ARG A 228 -1.40 15.44 18.67
N LEU A 229 -2.04 15.42 19.84
CA LEU A 229 -2.12 14.22 20.67
C LEU A 229 -3.00 13.16 20.02
N LEU A 230 -4.17 13.58 19.54
CA LEU A 230 -5.12 12.70 18.86
C LEU A 230 -4.48 12.07 17.63
N ASP A 231 -3.80 12.86 16.80
CA ASP A 231 -3.13 12.37 15.60
C ASP A 231 -1.98 11.40 15.92
N ALA A 232 -1.18 11.68 16.96
CA ALA A 232 -0.13 10.78 17.42
C ALA A 232 -0.70 9.45 17.98
N VAL A 233 -1.79 9.50 18.73
CA VAL A 233 -2.47 8.31 19.29
C VAL A 233 -3.08 7.45 18.18
N PHE A 234 -3.77 8.05 17.20
CA PHE A 234 -4.29 7.32 16.04
C PHE A 234 -3.15 6.66 15.25
N THR A 235 -2.05 7.40 15.02
CA THR A 235 -0.87 6.86 14.34
C THR A 235 -0.27 5.69 15.12
N ALA A 236 -0.14 5.80 16.45
CA ALA A 236 0.36 4.75 17.31
C ALA A 236 -0.57 3.52 17.33
N GLY A 237 -1.89 3.73 17.34
CA GLY A 237 -2.89 2.65 17.27
C GLY A 237 -2.79 1.86 15.96
N VAL A 238 -2.63 2.53 14.82
CA VAL A 238 -2.40 1.86 13.52
C VAL A 238 -1.11 1.06 13.53
N ILE A 239 -0.02 1.63 14.05
CA ILE A 239 1.26 0.92 14.17
C ILE A 239 1.13 -0.29 15.09
N PHE A 240 0.43 -0.18 16.22
CA PHE A 240 0.17 -1.29 17.10
C PHE A 240 -0.57 -2.42 16.39
N MET A 241 -1.64 -2.11 15.65
CA MET A 241 -2.37 -3.11 14.85
C MET A 241 -1.51 -3.74 13.75
N LEU A 242 -0.58 -2.98 13.15
CA LEU A 242 0.36 -3.50 12.16
C LEU A 242 1.39 -4.46 12.76
N VAL A 243 1.86 -4.18 13.98
CA VAL A 243 2.92 -4.98 14.62
C VAL A 243 2.36 -6.15 15.44
N ALA A 244 1.14 -6.05 15.98
CA ALA A 244 0.54 -7.05 16.87
C ALA A 244 0.59 -8.49 16.33
N PRO A 245 0.32 -8.77 15.03
CA PRO A 245 0.41 -10.13 14.50
C PRO A 245 1.79 -10.77 14.65
N PHE A 246 2.89 -10.01 14.64
CA PHE A 246 4.22 -10.57 14.85
C PHE A 246 4.45 -11.04 16.29
N PHE A 247 3.93 -10.31 17.27
CA PHE A 247 3.96 -10.73 18.68
C PHE A 247 3.13 -12.00 18.89
N LEU A 248 1.91 -12.03 18.36
CA LEU A 248 1.02 -13.18 18.45
C LEU A 248 1.59 -14.41 17.70
N LEU A 249 2.26 -14.18 16.57
CA LEU A 249 2.94 -15.22 15.81
C LEU A 249 4.13 -15.79 16.59
N ALA A 250 4.99 -14.95 17.16
CA ALA A 250 6.11 -15.40 18.00
C ALA A 250 5.61 -16.27 19.17
N ASP A 251 4.54 -15.82 19.83
CA ASP A 251 3.88 -16.55 20.91
C ASP A 251 3.36 -17.94 20.49
N ARG A 252 2.71 -18.02 19.32
CA ARG A 252 2.23 -19.29 18.79
C ARG A 252 3.37 -20.21 18.39
N LEU A 253 4.41 -19.68 17.76
CA LEU A 253 5.57 -20.45 17.34
C LEU A 253 6.36 -21.00 18.55
N GLU A 254 6.28 -20.33 19.70
CA GLU A 254 6.83 -20.81 20.98
C GLU A 254 5.95 -21.88 21.67
N GLY A 255 4.81 -22.25 21.08
CA GLY A 255 3.96 -23.34 21.53
C GLY A 255 2.66 -22.92 22.23
N LYS A 256 2.34 -21.63 22.31
CA LYS A 256 1.02 -21.20 22.80
C LYS A 256 -0.07 -21.65 21.81
N ARG A 257 -1.14 -22.25 22.34
CA ARG A 257 -2.31 -22.64 21.55
C ARG A 257 -3.14 -21.40 21.18
N LEU A 258 -2.78 -20.78 20.05
CA LEU A 258 -3.51 -19.68 19.44
C LEU A 258 -4.00 -20.12 18.06
N SER A 259 -5.25 -19.80 17.73
CA SER A 259 -5.75 -19.98 16.35
C SER A 259 -5.01 -19.04 15.40
N SER A 260 -4.75 -19.50 14.18
CA SER A 260 -4.21 -18.67 13.10
C SER A 260 -5.03 -17.41 12.88
N PHE A 261 -6.36 -17.54 13.01
CA PHE A 261 -7.28 -16.45 12.76
C PHE A 261 -7.04 -15.27 13.71
N ASN A 262 -6.84 -15.55 15.00
CA ASN A 262 -6.59 -14.52 16.01
C ASN A 262 -5.28 -13.76 15.76
N ILE A 263 -4.28 -14.42 15.17
CA ILE A 263 -3.00 -13.79 14.82
C ILE A 263 -3.19 -12.77 13.71
N VAL A 264 -3.94 -13.11 12.66
CA VAL A 264 -4.09 -12.27 11.46
C VAL A 264 -5.24 -11.26 11.60
N MET A 265 -6.12 -11.44 12.58
CA MET A 265 -7.28 -10.57 12.85
C MET A 265 -6.94 -9.07 12.88
N PRO A 266 -5.86 -8.59 13.54
CA PRO A 266 -5.51 -7.16 13.52
C PRO A 266 -5.32 -6.61 12.10
N TRP A 267 -4.66 -7.37 11.21
CA TRP A 267 -4.50 -6.96 9.82
C TRP A 267 -5.82 -7.02 9.05
N MET A 268 -6.65 -8.05 9.26
CA MET A 268 -7.96 -8.13 8.62
C MET A 268 -8.87 -6.94 9.01
N LEU A 269 -8.86 -6.55 10.29
CA LEU A 269 -9.58 -5.37 10.78
C LEU A 269 -9.06 -4.09 10.15
N LEU A 270 -7.73 -3.93 10.04
CA LEU A 270 -7.12 -2.77 9.39
C LEU A 270 -7.49 -2.70 7.90
N MET A 271 -7.49 -3.83 7.20
CA MET A 271 -7.91 -3.91 5.81
C MET A 271 -9.40 -3.56 5.64
N GLY A 272 -10.26 -4.08 6.52
CA GLY A 272 -11.70 -3.76 6.51
C GLY A 272 -11.98 -2.28 6.79
N ALA A 273 -11.32 -1.68 7.78
CA ALA A 273 -11.44 -0.26 8.08
C ALA A 273 -10.95 0.62 6.92
N SER A 274 -9.82 0.26 6.31
CA SER A 274 -9.29 0.97 5.14
C SER A 274 -10.23 0.88 3.93
N PHE A 275 -10.82 -0.29 3.71
CA PHE A 275 -11.81 -0.49 2.64
C PHE A 275 -13.10 0.29 2.89
N LEU A 276 -13.60 0.31 4.13
CA LEU A 276 -14.76 1.12 4.50
C LEU A 276 -14.51 2.61 4.25
N PHE A 277 -13.32 3.10 4.62
CA PHE A 277 -12.92 4.49 4.35
C PHE A 277 -12.91 4.79 2.85
N LEU A 278 -12.35 3.89 2.03
CA LEU A 278 -12.36 4.01 0.58
C LEU A 278 -13.79 4.04 0.01
N LEU A 279 -14.68 3.17 0.48
CA LEU A 279 -16.08 3.16 0.08
C LEU A 279 -16.77 4.49 0.42
N CYS A 280 -16.59 5.00 1.63
CA CYS A 280 -17.13 6.29 2.06
C CYS A 280 -16.59 7.46 1.20
N ALA A 281 -15.30 7.45 0.86
CA ALA A 281 -14.71 8.48 0.01
C ALA A 281 -15.32 8.48 -1.39
N ILE A 282 -15.52 7.30 -1.99
CA ILE A 282 -16.11 7.16 -3.33
C ILE A 282 -17.58 7.57 -3.33
N THR A 283 -18.36 7.19 -2.31
CA THR A 283 -19.79 7.54 -2.22
C THR A 283 -20.00 9.03 -1.94
N LEU A 284 -19.15 9.66 -1.13
CA LEU A 284 -19.24 11.09 -0.82
C LEU A 284 -18.88 11.96 -2.04
N ALA A 285 -17.81 11.62 -2.77
CA ALA A 285 -17.51 12.22 -4.08
C ALA A 285 -18.64 11.98 -5.11
N GLY A 286 -19.43 10.93 -4.85
CA GLY A 286 -20.73 10.63 -5.44
C GLY A 286 -21.76 11.73 -5.28
N ALA A 287 -22.12 11.99 -4.02
CA ALA A 287 -23.23 12.82 -3.59
C ALA A 287 -23.08 14.30 -3.94
N GLU A 288 -21.86 14.85 -3.84
CA GLU A 288 -21.60 16.26 -4.18
C GLU A 288 -21.97 16.61 -5.64
N ARG A 289 -21.88 15.64 -6.56
CA ARG A 289 -22.31 15.84 -7.96
C ARG A 289 -23.82 15.88 -8.12
N VAL A 290 -24.55 14.97 -7.45
CA VAL A 290 -26.01 14.88 -7.55
C VAL A 290 -26.65 16.17 -7.03
N ILE A 291 -26.11 16.72 -5.94
CA ILE A 291 -26.57 17.99 -5.35
C ILE A 291 -26.31 19.17 -6.31
N ARG A 292 -25.17 19.17 -7.03
CA ARG A 292 -24.86 20.22 -8.02
C ARG A 292 -25.63 20.09 -9.34
N SER A 293 -26.04 18.87 -9.71
CA SER A 293 -26.85 18.59 -10.91
C SER A 293 -28.36 18.57 -10.64
N GLY A 294 -28.78 18.66 -9.37
CA GLY A 294 -30.17 18.73 -8.97
C GLY A 294 -30.74 20.11 -9.28
N VAL A 295 -31.49 20.20 -10.39
CA VAL A 295 -32.55 21.19 -10.67
C VAL A 295 -32.30 22.58 -10.06
N GLN A 296 -31.59 23.45 -10.78
CA GLN A 296 -31.94 24.87 -10.70
C GLN A 296 -33.45 24.98 -11.00
N PRO A 297 -34.26 25.67 -10.18
CA PRO A 297 -35.66 25.85 -10.51
C PRO A 297 -35.71 26.55 -11.86
N THR A 298 -36.18 25.84 -12.88
CA THR A 298 -36.48 26.40 -14.19
C THR A 298 -37.43 27.56 -13.91
N ARG A 299 -36.91 28.79 -13.99
CA ARG A 299 -37.71 30.00 -13.97
C ARG A 299 -38.66 29.85 -15.16
N ARG A 300 -39.89 29.40 -14.90
CA ARG A 300 -40.95 29.40 -15.90
C ARG A 300 -41.01 30.83 -16.39
N HIS A 301 -40.52 31.08 -17.59
CA HIS A 301 -40.90 32.24 -18.35
C HIS A 301 -42.41 32.10 -18.55
N THR A 302 -43.18 32.84 -17.74
CA THR A 302 -44.56 33.16 -18.04
C THR A 302 -44.56 33.95 -19.35
N GLN A 303 -44.68 33.24 -20.46
CA GLN A 303 -45.22 33.81 -21.70
C GLN A 303 -46.68 34.20 -21.42
N SER A 304 -46.92 35.48 -21.21
CA SER A 304 -48.26 36.05 -21.35
C SER A 304 -48.46 36.44 -22.82
N SER A 305 -49.53 35.89 -23.40
CA SER A 305 -50.05 36.16 -24.76
C SER A 305 -50.51 37.63 -24.93
N PRO A 306 -50.50 38.20 -26.16
CA PRO A 306 -50.90 39.58 -26.40
C PRO A 306 -52.39 39.67 -26.70
N TYR A 307 -53.17 40.44 -25.92
CA TYR A 307 -54.51 40.89 -26.38
C TYR A 307 -54.92 42.24 -25.78
N ARG A 308 -55.07 43.18 -26.72
CA ARG A 308 -55.78 44.48 -26.79
C ARG A 308 -56.99 44.67 -25.86
N HIS A 309 -57.10 45.82 -25.20
CA HIS A 309 -58.12 46.86 -25.46
C HIS A 309 -57.94 48.15 -24.62
N ASP A 310 -58.55 49.19 -25.16
CA ASP A 310 -58.56 50.62 -24.86
C ASP A 310 -58.93 51.05 -23.42
N TYR A 311 -58.72 52.35 -23.19
CA TYR A 311 -59.39 53.34 -22.32
C TYR A 311 -58.31 54.19 -21.62
N VAL A 312 -57.93 55.33 -22.18
CA VAL A 312 -58.57 56.66 -22.08
C VAL A 312 -58.48 57.25 -20.68
N ALA A 313 -57.98 58.49 -20.69
CA ALA A 313 -58.07 59.55 -19.68
C ALA A 313 -57.04 59.54 -18.55
N VAL A 314 -56.44 60.65 -18.16
CA VAL A 314 -56.51 62.08 -18.53
C VAL A 314 -55.36 62.71 -17.72
N ASP A 315 -54.70 63.72 -18.28
CA ASP A 315 -53.80 64.61 -17.52
C ASP A 315 -54.50 65.15 -16.26
N MET A 316 -53.77 65.33 -15.18
CA MET A 316 -53.55 66.64 -14.54
C MET A 316 -53.03 66.46 -13.11
N ASP A 317 -51.98 67.26 -12.86
CA ASP A 317 -51.32 67.66 -11.61
C ASP A 317 -50.37 66.67 -10.91
#